data_AF-A0A1F4V6I7-F1
#
_entry.id   AF-A0A1F4V6I7-F1
#
_cell.length_a   1.000
_cell.length_b   1.000
_cell.length_c   1.000
_cell.angle_alpha   90.00
_cell.angle_beta   90.00
_cell.angle_gamma   90.00
#
_symmetry.space_group_name_H-M   'P 1'
#
loop_
_entity.id
_entity.type
_entity.pdbx_description
1 polymer ?
#
loop_
_entity_poly.entity_id
_entity_poly.type
_entity_poly.pdbx_seq_one_letter_code
_entity_poly.pdbx_strand_id
1 'polypeptide(L)'
;MNGSIIIFGSSQDSREKKCFEIAQSLELANSENNPDLKILKTIDDKKSIGIDDIREAVKFLSNKPFSHKYKLLVISESHYMTREAQNALLKTLEEPPAYATLILLAKTEESVLPTVLSRCRKISLNKSMKSDSTSETENVFFTELLNQSTGDRLEWAAETSKKDKKEIIDNLEILMLEGRSYLKEQTGGGAVTLLNNLNKVKSDLENTNLSAKIALEFIATNTRNPSHTNLKHSN
;
A
#
# COMPACT_ATOMS: atom_id res chain seq x y z
N MET A 1 -16.89 9.49 -6.68
CA MET A 1 -16.44 8.10 -6.91
C MET A 1 -17.61 7.23 -6.50
N ASN A 2 -18.39 6.73 -7.45
CA ASN A 2 -19.55 5.88 -7.15
C ASN A 2 -19.20 4.48 -7.64
N GLY A 3 -19.47 3.46 -6.83
CA GLY A 3 -19.21 2.08 -7.23
C GLY A 3 -18.63 1.19 -6.14
N SER A 4 -18.31 -0.02 -6.56
CA SER A 4 -17.80 -1.09 -5.71
C SER A 4 -16.28 -1.20 -5.90
N ILE A 5 -15.54 -1.13 -4.80
CA ILE A 5 -14.08 -1.21 -4.77
C ILE A 5 -13.68 -2.42 -3.92
N ILE A 6 -12.68 -3.16 -4.38
CA ILE A 6 -12.04 -4.19 -3.57
C ILE A 6 -10.55 -3.90 -3.44
N ILE A 7 -10.04 -3.95 -2.22
CA ILE A 7 -8.64 -3.69 -1.86
C ILE A 7 -8.01 -4.99 -1.39
N PHE A 8 -6.98 -5.45 -2.10
CA PHE A 8 -6.16 -6.60 -1.73
C PHE A 8 -4.90 -6.13 -1.01
N GLY A 9 -4.37 -6.93 -0.09
CA GLY A 9 -3.10 -6.63 0.56
C GLY A 9 -2.76 -7.65 1.64
N SER A 10 -1.47 -7.90 1.87
CA SER A 10 -0.99 -8.86 2.87
C SER A 10 -1.19 -8.34 4.31
N SER A 11 -0.96 -7.05 4.54
CA SER A 11 -1.15 -6.40 5.84
C SER A 11 -2.56 -5.82 5.97
N GLN A 12 -3.17 -6.01 7.15
CA GLN A 12 -4.46 -5.38 7.48
C GLN A 12 -4.33 -3.86 7.60
N ASP A 13 -3.27 -3.38 8.25
CA ASP A 13 -3.00 -1.96 8.45
C ASP A 13 -2.95 -1.20 7.12
N SER A 14 -2.25 -1.74 6.12
CA SER A 14 -2.16 -1.12 4.79
C SER A 14 -3.51 -1.04 4.08
N ARG A 15 -4.37 -2.05 4.24
CA ARG A 15 -5.74 -2.05 3.68
C ARG A 15 -6.62 -1.02 4.39
N GLU A 16 -6.55 -0.95 5.71
CA GLU A 16 -7.31 0.00 6.51
C GLU A 16 -6.86 1.44 6.22
N LYS A 17 -5.55 1.70 6.10
CA LYS A 17 -5.01 3.00 5.69
C LYS A 17 -5.53 3.44 4.31
N LYS A 18 -5.49 2.55 3.32
CA LYS A 18 -6.05 2.86 1.98
C LYS A 18 -7.56 3.10 2.03
N CYS A 19 -8.28 2.35 2.84
CA CYS A 19 -9.70 2.57 3.07
C CYS A 19 -9.96 3.94 3.70
N PHE A 20 -9.14 4.35 4.66
CA PHE A 20 -9.22 5.64 5.32
C PHE A 20 -8.97 6.80 4.36
N GLU A 21 -7.96 6.69 3.49
CA GLU A 21 -7.70 7.69 2.43
C GLU A 21 -8.93 7.87 1.51
N ILE A 22 -9.57 6.78 1.11
CA ILE A 22 -10.79 6.84 0.29
C ILE A 22 -11.94 7.46 1.09
N ALA A 23 -12.13 7.08 2.35
CA ALA A 23 -13.17 7.65 3.21
C ALA A 23 -12.98 9.16 3.44
N GLN A 24 -11.73 9.61 3.59
CA GLN A 24 -11.38 11.02 3.72
C GLN A 24 -11.70 11.80 2.44
N SER A 25 -11.41 11.23 1.26
CA SER A 25 -11.78 11.82 -0.03
C SER A 25 -13.30 11.95 -0.24
N LEU A 26 -14.09 11.20 0.52
CA LEU A 26 -15.56 11.26 0.54
C LEU A 26 -16.11 12.13 1.68
N GLU A 27 -15.25 12.82 2.44
CA GLU A 27 -15.59 13.65 3.60
C GLU A 27 -16.25 12.87 4.76
N LEU A 28 -16.09 11.54 4.80
CA LEU A 28 -16.73 10.67 5.80
C LEU A 28 -15.85 10.39 7.03
N ALA A 29 -14.58 10.80 7.01
CA ALA A 29 -13.54 10.38 7.96
C ALA A 29 -13.53 11.09 9.33
N ASN A 30 -14.41 12.07 9.56
CA ASN A 30 -14.30 12.98 10.71
C ASN A 30 -15.18 12.61 11.94
N SER A 31 -15.82 11.45 11.97
CA SER A 31 -16.59 11.01 13.15
C SER A 31 -16.68 9.49 13.26
N GLU A 32 -16.24 8.95 14.40
CA GLU A 32 -16.40 7.54 14.76
C GLU A 32 -17.87 7.08 14.78
N ASN A 33 -18.82 8.02 14.89
CA ASN A 33 -20.27 7.77 14.88
C ASN A 33 -20.97 8.44 13.67
N ASN A 34 -20.41 8.29 12.48
CA ASN A 34 -21.05 8.79 11.26
C ASN A 34 -22.21 7.86 10.83
N PRO A 35 -23.48 8.32 10.80
CA PRO A 35 -24.62 7.49 10.38
C PRO A 35 -24.55 7.07 8.90
N ASP A 36 -23.65 7.67 8.12
CA ASP A 36 -23.41 7.35 6.71
C ASP A 36 -22.21 6.43 6.50
N LEU A 37 -21.55 5.98 7.57
CA LEU A 37 -20.45 5.02 7.53
C LEU A 37 -20.84 3.75 8.29
N LYS A 38 -20.80 2.59 7.61
CA LYS A 38 -20.93 1.28 8.27
C LYS A 38 -19.67 0.47 8.00
N ILE A 39 -19.01 0.03 9.06
CA ILE A 39 -17.87 -0.87 8.99
C ILE A 39 -18.31 -2.23 9.53
N LEU A 40 -18.28 -3.23 8.66
CA LEU A 40 -18.56 -4.61 8.99
C LEU A 40 -17.25 -5.37 9.21
N LYS A 41 -17.03 -5.82 10.45
CA LYS A 41 -15.90 -6.66 10.86
C LYS A 41 -16.42 -7.99 11.40
N THR A 42 -15.56 -9.01 11.53
CA THR A 42 -15.95 -10.21 12.28
C THR A 42 -16.17 -9.85 13.75
N ILE A 43 -17.20 -10.42 14.36
CA ILE A 43 -17.41 -10.33 15.82
C ILE A 43 -16.37 -11.26 16.47
N ASP A 44 -15.79 -10.87 17.61
CA ASP A 44 -14.66 -11.58 18.25
C ASP A 44 -14.85 -13.10 18.45
N ASP A 45 -16.10 -13.58 18.52
CA ASP A 45 -16.45 -15.01 18.66
C ASP A 45 -16.82 -15.73 17.33
N LYS A 46 -17.00 -15.00 16.22
CA LYS A 46 -17.45 -15.55 14.93
C LYS A 46 -16.37 -15.42 13.85
N LYS A 47 -15.79 -16.54 13.44
CA LYS A 47 -14.80 -16.63 12.35
C LYS A 47 -15.37 -16.43 10.93
N SER A 48 -16.63 -16.04 10.79
CA SER A 48 -17.28 -15.92 9.48
C SER A 48 -18.32 -14.80 9.46
N ILE A 49 -18.41 -14.11 8.33
CA ILE A 49 -19.47 -13.14 8.01
C ILE A 49 -20.57 -13.89 7.26
N GLY A 50 -21.75 -13.96 7.88
CA GLY A 50 -22.89 -14.70 7.35
C GLY A 50 -23.73 -13.89 6.36
N ILE A 51 -24.70 -14.57 5.74
CA ILE A 51 -25.65 -13.94 4.81
C ILE A 51 -26.50 -12.85 5.46
N ASP A 52 -26.88 -13.02 6.74
CA ASP A 52 -27.73 -12.06 7.44
C ASP A 52 -27.00 -10.75 7.74
N ASP A 53 -25.72 -10.83 8.12
CA ASP A 53 -24.85 -9.67 8.32
C ASP A 53 -24.76 -8.82 7.03
N ILE A 54 -24.59 -9.51 5.89
CA ILE A 54 -24.57 -8.88 4.57
C ILE A 54 -25.92 -8.27 4.20
N ARG A 55 -27.04 -8.96 4.45
CA ARG A 55 -28.37 -8.42 4.15
C ARG A 55 -28.66 -7.15 4.94
N GLU A 56 -28.23 -7.09 6.20
CA GLU A 56 -28.34 -5.89 7.02
C GLU A 56 -27.47 -4.76 6.48
N ALA A 57 -26.25 -5.07 6.04
CA ALA A 57 -25.34 -4.10 5.41
C ALA A 57 -25.89 -3.56 4.09
N VAL A 58 -26.50 -4.41 3.26
CA VAL A 58 -27.18 -4.00 2.02
C VAL A 58 -28.38 -3.12 2.33
N LYS A 59 -29.18 -3.46 3.35
CA LYS A 59 -30.32 -2.63 3.79
C LYS A 59 -29.87 -1.24 4.25
N PHE A 60 -28.73 -1.15 4.93
CA PHE A 60 -28.13 0.14 5.31
C PHE A 60 -27.83 1.01 4.08
N LEU A 61 -27.30 0.42 3.01
CA LEU A 61 -27.03 1.11 1.74
C LEU A 61 -28.29 1.54 0.98
N SER A 62 -29.40 0.81 1.14
CA SER A 62 -30.67 1.15 0.49
C SER A 62 -31.31 2.44 1.04
N ASN A 63 -30.95 2.84 2.27
CA ASN A 63 -31.40 4.09 2.84
C ASN A 63 -30.57 5.26 2.33
N LYS A 64 -31.21 6.41 2.06
CA LYS A 64 -30.49 7.62 1.66
C LYS A 64 -29.48 8.06 2.75
N PRO A 65 -28.39 8.74 2.37
CA PRO A 65 -27.48 9.36 3.32
C PRO A 65 -28.22 10.38 4.20
N PHE A 66 -27.80 10.52 5.45
CA PHE A 66 -28.40 11.41 6.44
C PHE A 66 -27.71 12.77 6.50
N SER A 67 -26.37 12.77 6.58
CA SER A 67 -25.56 13.99 6.77
C SER A 67 -24.66 14.30 5.57
N HIS A 68 -24.24 13.29 4.81
CA HIS A 68 -23.25 13.43 3.75
C HIS A 68 -23.85 13.20 2.36
N LYS A 69 -23.11 13.59 1.31
CA LYS A 69 -23.51 13.31 -0.08
C LYS A 69 -23.41 11.82 -0.44
N TYR A 70 -22.54 11.09 0.26
CA TYR A 70 -22.25 9.69 0.00
C TYR A 70 -22.45 8.85 1.27
N LYS A 71 -22.74 7.57 1.07
CA LYS A 71 -22.81 6.55 2.10
C LYS A 71 -21.78 5.47 1.81
N LEU A 72 -21.04 5.07 2.83
CA LEU A 72 -19.92 4.13 2.70
C LEU A 72 -20.18 2.87 3.52
N LEU A 73 -20.13 1.72 2.84
CA LEU A 73 -20.08 0.41 3.48
C LEU A 73 -18.68 -0.17 3.31
N VAL A 74 -18.01 -0.46 4.42
CA VAL A 74 -16.71 -1.12 4.46
C VAL A 74 -16.86 -2.52 5.01
N ILE A 75 -16.39 -3.54 4.29
CA ILE A 75 -16.28 -4.92 4.77
C ILE A 75 -14.79 -5.19 5.00
N SER A 76 -14.34 -5.10 6.25
CA SER A 76 -12.90 -5.07 6.58
C SER A 76 -12.18 -6.40 6.41
N GLU A 77 -12.92 -7.50 6.45
CA GLU A 77 -12.38 -8.86 6.32
C GLU A 77 -13.25 -9.72 5.42
N SER A 78 -13.39 -9.26 4.17
CA SER A 78 -14.23 -9.93 3.16
C SER A 78 -13.85 -11.39 2.89
N HIS A 79 -12.62 -11.80 3.22
CA HIS A 79 -12.14 -13.18 3.16
C HIS A 79 -12.83 -14.14 4.16
N TYR A 80 -13.52 -13.61 5.17
CA TYR A 80 -14.35 -14.40 6.09
C TYR A 80 -15.82 -14.49 5.66
N MET A 81 -16.21 -13.91 4.53
CA MET A 81 -17.58 -14.04 4.03
C MET A 81 -17.87 -15.45 3.52
N THR A 82 -19.00 -16.03 3.95
CA THR A 82 -19.47 -17.28 3.35
C THR A 82 -19.83 -17.09 1.87
N ARG A 83 -19.91 -18.18 1.10
CA ARG A 83 -20.25 -18.10 -0.33
C ARG A 83 -21.64 -17.51 -0.54
N GLU A 84 -22.58 -17.82 0.34
CA GLU A 84 -23.94 -17.29 0.34
C GLU A 84 -23.95 -15.78 0.61
N ALA A 85 -23.13 -15.32 1.56
CA ALA A 85 -22.94 -13.91 1.87
C ALA A 85 -22.37 -13.15 0.66
N GLN A 86 -21.35 -13.70 -0.01
CA GLN A 86 -20.78 -13.12 -1.23
C GLN A 86 -21.79 -13.06 -2.38
N ASN A 87 -22.61 -14.10 -2.56
CA ASN A 87 -23.66 -14.12 -3.59
C ASN A 87 -24.77 -13.09 -3.31
N ALA A 88 -25.10 -12.85 -2.04
CA ALA A 88 -26.09 -11.86 -1.65
C ALA A 88 -25.66 -10.42 -1.99
N LEU A 89 -24.35 -10.13 -2.05
CA LEU A 89 -23.81 -8.84 -2.45
C LEU A 89 -23.93 -8.55 -3.96
N LEU A 90 -24.03 -9.58 -4.81
CA LEU A 90 -23.86 -9.44 -6.26
C LEU A 90 -24.77 -8.37 -6.88
N LYS A 91 -26.05 -8.34 -6.50
CA LYS A 91 -27.01 -7.34 -7.00
C LYS A 91 -26.60 -5.91 -6.64
N THR A 92 -26.16 -5.71 -5.41
CA THR A 92 -25.73 -4.39 -4.92
C THR A 92 -24.39 -3.96 -5.53
N LEU A 93 -23.51 -4.92 -5.83
CA LEU A 93 -22.23 -4.63 -6.49
C LEU A 93 -22.42 -4.21 -7.95
N GLU A 94 -23.42 -4.78 -8.64
CA GLU A 94 -23.73 -4.52 -10.05
C GLU A 94 -24.39 -3.15 -10.25
N GLU A 95 -25.35 -2.81 -9.40
CA GLU A 95 -26.06 -1.53 -9.46
C GLU A 95 -26.10 -0.89 -8.06
N PRO A 96 -24.95 -0.37 -7.56
CA PRO A 96 -24.94 0.33 -6.29
C PRO A 96 -25.79 1.60 -6.40
N PRO A 97 -26.52 2.01 -5.34
CA PRO A 97 -27.18 3.30 -5.30
C PRO A 97 -26.23 4.43 -5.69
N ALA A 98 -26.73 5.47 -6.37
CA ALA A 98 -25.87 6.55 -6.89
C ALA A 98 -25.04 7.30 -5.83
N TYR A 99 -25.44 7.21 -4.57
CA TYR A 99 -24.73 7.80 -3.41
C TYR A 99 -23.92 6.76 -2.62
N ALA A 100 -24.03 5.48 -2.94
CA ALA A 100 -23.39 4.40 -2.20
C ALA A 100 -22.00 4.08 -2.77
N THR A 101 -21.05 3.90 -1.87
CA THR A 101 -19.73 3.33 -2.16
C THR A 101 -19.56 2.09 -1.30
N LEU A 102 -19.10 1.00 -1.92
CA LEU A 102 -18.78 -0.25 -1.22
C LEU A 102 -17.27 -0.48 -1.28
N ILE A 103 -16.65 -0.75 -0.14
CA ILE A 103 -15.23 -1.09 -0.05
C ILE A 103 -15.11 -2.47 0.61
N LEU A 104 -14.54 -3.42 -0.12
CA LEU A 104 -14.22 -4.76 0.38
C LEU A 104 -12.72 -4.83 0.62
N LEU A 105 -12.30 -5.27 1.81
CA LEU A 105 -10.89 -5.49 2.12
C LEU A 105 -10.62 -7.00 2.20
N ALA A 106 -9.73 -7.51 1.35
CA ALA A 106 -9.40 -8.93 1.23
C ALA A 106 -7.89 -9.16 1.38
N LYS A 107 -7.50 -10.34 1.89
CA LYS A 107 -6.08 -10.75 1.94
C LYS A 107 -5.55 -11.06 0.55
N THR A 108 -6.27 -11.89 -0.20
CA THR A 108 -5.87 -12.34 -1.54
C THR A 108 -7.09 -12.43 -2.46
N GLU A 109 -6.88 -12.47 -3.78
CA GLU A 109 -7.99 -12.59 -4.74
C GLU A 109 -8.71 -13.93 -4.63
N GLU A 110 -8.01 -15.01 -4.29
CA GLU A 110 -8.56 -16.37 -4.18
C GLU A 110 -9.56 -16.51 -3.03
N SER A 111 -9.51 -15.60 -2.06
CA SER A 111 -10.44 -15.58 -0.92
C SER A 111 -11.84 -15.05 -1.29
N VAL A 112 -12.01 -14.52 -2.50
CA VAL A 112 -13.24 -13.88 -2.97
C VAL A 112 -13.72 -14.53 -4.28
N LEU A 113 -15.03 -14.68 -4.44
CA LEU A 113 -15.61 -15.28 -5.63
C LEU A 113 -15.28 -14.45 -6.89
N PRO A 114 -14.89 -15.09 -8.01
CA PRO A 114 -14.65 -14.39 -9.28
C PRO A 114 -15.82 -13.51 -9.74
N THR A 115 -17.07 -13.90 -9.41
CA THR A 115 -18.28 -13.14 -9.71
C THR A 115 -18.36 -11.80 -8.97
N VAL A 116 -17.88 -11.75 -7.73
CA VAL A 116 -17.71 -10.51 -6.95
C VAL A 116 -16.58 -9.69 -7.53
N LEU A 117 -15.43 -10.32 -7.80
CA LEU A 117 -14.25 -9.66 -8.37
C LEU A 117 -14.53 -8.94 -9.69
N SER A 118 -15.36 -9.54 -10.56
CA SER A 118 -15.72 -8.96 -11.86
C SER A 118 -16.55 -7.68 -11.78
N ARG A 119 -17.22 -7.44 -10.65
CA ARG A 119 -18.11 -6.28 -10.41
C ARG A 119 -17.46 -5.20 -9.54
N CYS A 120 -16.23 -5.44 -9.09
CA CYS A 120 -15.49 -4.50 -8.26
C CYS A 120 -14.29 -3.94 -9.02
N ARG A 121 -14.03 -2.65 -8.83
CA ARG A 121 -12.74 -2.08 -9.19
C ARG A 121 -11.68 -2.62 -8.23
N LYS A 122 -10.71 -3.37 -8.77
CA LYS A 122 -9.63 -3.96 -8.00
C LYS A 122 -8.54 -2.93 -7.70
N ILE A 123 -8.13 -2.85 -6.44
CA ILE A 123 -6.94 -2.12 -5.99
C ILE A 123 -6.07 -3.15 -5.28
N SER A 124 -4.95 -3.52 -5.90
CA SER A 124 -4.03 -4.43 -5.25
C SER A 124 -2.93 -3.65 -4.53
N LEU A 125 -2.83 -3.80 -3.22
CA LEU A 125 -1.67 -3.40 -2.42
C LEU A 125 -0.60 -4.48 -2.54
N ASN A 126 -0.33 -4.93 -3.77
CA ASN A 126 0.84 -5.73 -4.04
C ASN A 126 2.03 -4.80 -4.00
N LYS A 127 2.98 -5.13 -3.15
CA LYS A 127 4.34 -4.66 -3.30
C LYS A 127 4.82 -5.17 -4.67
N SER A 128 4.85 -4.27 -5.65
CA SER A 128 5.15 -4.50 -7.08
C SER A 128 3.95 -4.72 -8.02
N MET A 129 3.33 -3.63 -8.45
CA MET A 129 3.20 -3.25 -9.87
C MET A 129 2.65 -1.82 -9.95
N LYS A 130 3.55 -0.85 -9.84
CA LYS A 130 3.30 0.50 -10.34
C LYS A 130 3.62 0.47 -11.83
N SER A 131 2.62 0.13 -12.64
CA SER A 131 2.58 0.61 -14.01
C SER A 131 1.95 2.00 -13.96
N ASP A 132 2.77 3.00 -14.24
CA ASP A 132 2.44 4.26 -14.88
C ASP A 132 1.23 5.03 -14.29
N SER A 133 1.59 6.00 -13.43
CA SER A 133 0.96 7.32 -13.22
C SER A 133 0.52 7.61 -11.78
N THR A 134 1.47 8.02 -10.93
CA THR A 134 1.42 9.30 -10.17
C THR A 134 2.75 9.46 -9.43
N SER A 135 3.55 10.40 -9.90
CA SER A 135 5.01 10.42 -9.98
C SER A 135 5.72 11.30 -8.95
N GLU A 136 5.14 11.57 -7.77
CA GLU A 136 5.69 12.63 -6.91
C GLU A 136 6.05 12.20 -5.48
N THR A 137 5.35 11.25 -4.86
CA THR A 137 5.61 10.89 -3.45
C THR A 137 6.57 9.72 -3.27
N GLU A 138 6.77 8.92 -4.31
CA GLU A 138 7.46 7.62 -4.21
C GLU A 138 8.93 7.69 -4.63
N ASN A 139 9.33 8.78 -5.29
CA ASN A 139 10.75 9.08 -5.55
C ASN A 139 11.39 9.89 -4.41
N VAL A 140 10.63 10.31 -3.40
CA VAL A 140 11.11 11.23 -2.35
C VAL A 140 12.19 10.56 -1.52
N PHE A 141 11.99 9.32 -1.06
CA PHE A 141 12.95 8.67 -0.16
C PHE A 141 14.29 8.36 -0.85
N PHE A 142 14.27 7.78 -2.06
CA PHE A 142 15.49 7.54 -2.84
C PHE A 142 16.25 8.83 -3.17
N THR A 143 15.55 9.90 -3.58
CA THR A 143 16.19 11.19 -3.88
C THR A 143 16.68 11.91 -2.63
N GLU A 144 15.94 11.81 -1.53
CA GLU A 144 16.34 12.31 -0.21
C GLU A 144 17.61 11.60 0.27
N LEU A 145 17.66 10.27 0.19
CA LEU A 145 18.85 9.48 0.54
C LEU A 145 20.08 9.88 -0.31
N LEU A 146 19.88 10.12 -1.61
CA LEU A 146 20.95 10.58 -2.50
C LEU A 146 21.45 11.99 -2.16
N ASN A 147 20.56 12.86 -1.70
CA ASN A 147 20.85 14.28 -1.43
C ASN A 147 21.28 14.56 0.02
N GLN A 148 21.08 13.62 0.94
CA GLN A 148 21.49 13.71 2.34
C GLN A 148 23.02 13.73 2.52
N SER A 149 23.48 14.18 3.69
CA SER A 149 24.90 14.09 4.04
C SER A 149 25.31 12.64 4.33
N THR A 150 26.61 12.35 4.31
CA THR A 150 27.10 11.00 4.69
C THR A 150 26.75 10.67 6.15
N GLY A 151 26.67 11.67 7.03
CA GLY A 151 26.27 11.46 8.43
C GLY A 151 24.84 10.96 8.57
N ASP A 152 23.90 11.64 7.91
CA ASP A 152 22.47 11.29 7.97
C ASP A 152 22.20 9.91 7.37
N ARG A 153 22.91 9.55 6.29
CA ARG A 153 22.82 8.19 5.72
C ARG A 153 23.34 7.11 6.66
N LEU A 154 24.36 7.39 7.45
CA LEU A 154 24.88 6.46 8.45
C LEU A 154 23.92 6.32 9.63
N GLU A 155 23.24 7.40 10.02
CA GLU A 155 22.19 7.37 11.03
C GLU A 155 20.99 6.54 10.55
N TRP A 156 20.55 6.73 9.30
CA TRP A 156 19.55 5.87 8.67
C TRP A 156 19.96 4.39 8.66
N ALA A 157 21.21 4.09 8.33
CA ALA A 157 21.74 2.73 8.33
C ALA A 157 21.73 2.12 9.74
N ALA A 158 22.09 2.91 10.76
CA ALA A 158 22.06 2.50 12.15
C ALA A 158 20.64 2.19 12.63
N GLU A 159 19.66 3.05 12.33
CA GLU A 159 18.25 2.83 12.69
C GLU A 159 17.64 1.63 11.94
N THR A 160 17.90 1.52 10.64
CA THR A 160 17.37 0.43 9.82
C THR A 160 17.97 -0.91 10.20
N SER A 161 19.22 -0.94 10.69
CA SER A 161 19.87 -2.18 11.15
C SER A 161 19.24 -2.81 12.39
N LYS A 162 18.42 -2.06 13.15
CA LYS A 162 17.68 -2.56 14.32
C LYS A 162 16.43 -3.36 13.96
N LYS A 163 16.00 -3.31 12.70
CA LYS A 163 14.78 -3.96 12.19
C LYS A 163 15.02 -5.43 11.87
N ASP A 164 13.95 -6.17 11.69
CA ASP A 164 14.03 -7.58 11.27
C ASP A 164 14.65 -7.72 9.88
N LYS A 165 15.46 -8.77 9.68
CA LYS A 165 16.16 -9.06 8.41
C LYS A 165 15.21 -9.04 7.20
N LYS A 166 13.98 -9.53 7.39
CA LYS A 166 12.93 -9.53 6.35
C LYS A 166 12.50 -8.11 5.99
N GLU A 167 12.29 -7.24 6.98
CA GLU A 167 11.93 -5.84 6.77
C GLU A 167 13.08 -5.06 6.11
N ILE A 168 14.33 -5.38 6.42
CA ILE A 168 15.50 -4.77 5.79
C ILE A 168 15.58 -5.14 4.30
N ILE A 169 15.43 -6.42 3.96
CA ILE A 169 15.37 -6.88 2.56
C ILE A 169 14.21 -6.19 1.83
N ASP A 170 13.06 -6.12 2.48
CA ASP A 170 11.88 -5.43 1.99
C ASP A 170 12.15 -3.94 1.68
N ASN A 171 12.89 -3.24 2.53
CA ASN A 171 13.23 -1.82 2.32
C ASN A 171 14.27 -1.64 1.21
N LEU A 172 15.23 -2.57 1.09
CA LEU A 172 16.22 -2.56 0.02
C LEU A 172 15.56 -2.80 -1.35
N GLU A 173 14.57 -3.69 -1.43
CA GLU A 173 13.80 -3.89 -2.66
C GLU A 173 13.04 -2.64 -3.08
N ILE A 174 12.46 -1.91 -2.13
CA ILE A 174 11.79 -0.64 -2.39
C ILE A 174 12.78 0.37 -2.97
N LEU A 175 13.93 0.55 -2.32
CA LEU A 175 15.00 1.44 -2.80
C LEU A 175 15.50 1.06 -4.21
N MET A 176 15.60 -0.24 -4.51
CA MET A 176 15.98 -0.71 -5.84
C MET A 176 14.92 -0.41 -6.91
N LEU A 177 13.65 -0.52 -6.57
CA LEU A 177 12.54 -0.21 -7.48
C LEU A 177 12.47 1.30 -7.74
N GLU A 178 12.60 2.12 -6.70
CA GLU A 178 12.65 3.59 -6.80
C GLU A 178 13.85 4.03 -7.64
N GLY A 179 15.05 3.49 -7.39
CA GLY A 179 16.24 3.82 -8.16
C GLY A 179 16.16 3.42 -9.63
N ARG A 180 15.46 2.32 -9.97
CA ARG A 180 15.19 1.96 -11.37
C ARG A 180 14.24 2.94 -12.06
N SER A 181 13.23 3.44 -11.33
CA SER A 181 12.33 4.49 -11.83
C SER A 181 13.10 5.80 -12.06
N TYR A 182 13.95 6.19 -11.12
CA TYR A 182 14.80 7.36 -11.22
C TYR A 182 15.76 7.30 -12.42
N LEU A 183 16.33 6.13 -12.73
CA LEU A 183 17.19 5.96 -13.90
C LEU A 183 16.46 6.06 -15.25
N LYS A 184 15.16 5.76 -15.31
CA LYS A 184 14.37 5.97 -16.54
C LYS A 184 14.19 7.45 -16.86
N GLU A 185 14.21 8.30 -15.83
CA GLU A 185 13.97 9.74 -15.94
C GLU A 185 15.27 10.56 -16.00
N GLN A 186 16.39 10.07 -15.44
CA GLN A 186 17.71 10.71 -15.55
C GLN A 186 18.85 9.69 -15.71
N THR A 187 19.65 9.85 -16.77
CA THR A 187 20.86 9.06 -17.02
C THR A 187 22.06 9.61 -16.24
N GLY A 188 22.06 9.46 -14.91
CA GLY A 188 23.18 9.85 -14.03
C GLY A 188 23.98 8.65 -13.52
N GLY A 189 25.33 8.66 -13.63
CA GLY A 189 26.19 7.54 -13.26
C GLY A 189 26.20 7.15 -11.77
N GLY A 190 25.84 8.06 -10.87
CA GLY A 190 25.75 7.78 -9.43
C GLY A 190 24.57 6.88 -9.04
N ALA A 191 23.42 7.02 -9.71
CA ALA A 191 22.25 6.17 -9.46
C ALA A 191 22.47 4.71 -9.94
N VAL A 192 23.21 4.53 -11.04
CA VAL A 192 23.63 3.20 -11.53
C VAL A 192 24.54 2.51 -10.50
N THR A 193 25.50 3.26 -9.96
CA THR A 193 26.44 2.75 -8.94
C THR A 193 25.70 2.33 -7.67
N LEU A 194 24.72 3.14 -7.24
CA LEU A 194 23.86 2.81 -6.10
C LEU A 194 23.06 1.52 -6.33
N LEU A 195 22.42 1.36 -7.49
CA LEU A 195 21.66 0.15 -7.79
C LEU A 195 22.53 -1.11 -7.81
N ASN A 196 23.76 -1.02 -8.31
CA ASN A 196 24.70 -2.14 -8.29
C ASN A 196 25.10 -2.50 -6.85
N ASN A 197 25.35 -1.49 -6.01
CA ASN A 197 25.65 -1.70 -4.59
C ASN A 197 24.46 -2.28 -3.82
N LEU A 198 23.23 -1.82 -4.09
CA LEU A 198 22.00 -2.37 -3.51
C LEU A 198 21.78 -3.83 -3.90
N ASN A 199 21.96 -4.16 -5.19
CA ASN A 199 21.88 -5.56 -5.67
C ASN A 199 22.90 -6.46 -4.95
N LYS A 200 24.15 -5.97 -4.80
CA LYS A 200 25.21 -6.71 -4.12
C LYS A 200 24.86 -6.95 -2.65
N VAL A 201 24.46 -5.90 -1.93
CA VAL A 201 24.10 -6.00 -0.51
C VAL A 201 22.88 -6.90 -0.29
N LYS A 202 21.88 -6.85 -1.16
CA LYS A 202 20.74 -7.77 -1.11
C LYS A 202 21.20 -9.21 -1.23
N SER A 203 21.99 -9.52 -2.26
CA SER A 203 22.55 -10.87 -2.48
C SER A 203 23.39 -11.33 -1.30
N ASP A 204 24.21 -10.44 -0.73
CA ASP A 204 25.06 -10.78 0.42
C ASP A 204 24.22 -11.02 1.68
N LEU A 205 23.15 -10.26 1.92
CA LEU A 205 22.25 -10.49 3.05
C LEU A 205 21.42 -11.77 2.90
N GLU A 206 21.01 -12.12 1.69
CA GLU A 206 20.23 -13.34 1.43
C GLU A 206 21.08 -14.60 1.52
N ASN A 207 22.32 -14.56 1.01
CA ASN A 207 23.14 -15.75 0.82
C ASN A 207 24.30 -15.89 1.81
N THR A 208 24.55 -14.89 2.68
CA THR A 208 25.65 -14.92 3.63
C THR A 208 25.22 -14.49 5.05
N ASN A 209 26.08 -14.74 6.05
CA ASN A 209 25.92 -14.27 7.44
C ASN A 209 26.38 -12.81 7.63
N LEU A 210 26.31 -11.97 6.59
CA LEU A 210 26.69 -10.57 6.68
C LEU A 210 25.80 -9.82 7.68
N SER A 211 26.42 -8.99 8.53
CA SER A 211 25.70 -8.12 9.45
C SER A 211 24.92 -7.06 8.66
N ALA A 212 23.61 -6.97 8.92
CA ALA A 212 22.73 -5.97 8.30
C ALA A 212 23.24 -4.54 8.47
N LYS A 213 23.90 -4.26 9.60
CA LYS A 213 24.53 -2.97 9.87
C LYS A 213 25.66 -2.65 8.87
N ILE A 214 26.58 -3.58 8.65
CA ILE A 214 27.72 -3.41 7.73
C ILE A 214 27.22 -3.26 6.28
N ALA A 215 26.20 -4.04 5.92
CA ALA A 215 25.53 -3.97 4.63
C ALA A 215 24.92 -2.58 4.36
N LEU A 216 24.22 -2.01 5.33
CA LEU A 216 23.57 -0.69 5.19
C LEU A 216 24.59 0.46 5.25
N GLU A 217 25.63 0.35 6.07
CA GLU A 217 26.74 1.32 6.12
C GLU A 217 27.53 1.35 4.80
N PHE A 218 27.69 0.19 4.14
CA PHE A 218 28.29 0.12 2.81
C PHE A 218 27.48 0.89 1.76
N ILE A 219 26.15 0.80 1.81
CA ILE A 219 25.26 1.58 0.94
C ILE A 219 25.43 3.07 1.26
N ALA A 220 25.30 3.46 2.53
CA ALA A 220 25.39 4.84 2.99
C ALA A 220 26.69 5.57 2.60
N THR A 221 27.80 4.84 2.51
CA THR A 221 29.12 5.39 2.18
C THR A 221 29.41 5.42 0.68
N ASN A 222 28.82 4.52 -0.11
CA ASN A 222 29.04 4.40 -1.55
C ASN A 222 27.92 5.00 -2.41
N THR A 223 26.89 5.57 -1.79
CA THR A 223 25.90 6.47 -2.41
C THR A 223 26.47 7.87 -2.54
N ARG A 224 26.82 8.33 -3.75
CA ARG A 224 27.10 9.76 -4.02
C ARG A 224 26.18 10.28 -5.11
N ASN A 225 25.57 11.45 -4.87
CA ASN A 225 24.88 12.21 -5.91
C ASN A 225 25.91 12.69 -6.97
N PRO A 226 25.71 12.35 -8.26
CA PRO A 226 26.61 12.77 -9.34
C PRO A 226 26.62 14.29 -9.59
N SER A 227 25.67 15.04 -9.04
CA SER A 227 25.58 16.51 -9.20
C SER A 227 26.64 17.26 -8.41
N HIS A 228 27.26 16.65 -7.39
CA HIS A 228 28.31 17.29 -6.59
C HIS A 228 29.73 17.03 -7.09
N THR A 229 29.92 16.25 -8.16
CA THR A 229 31.25 15.97 -8.73
C THR A 229 31.77 17.02 -9.72
N ASN A 230 30.98 18.05 -10.08
CA ASN A 230 31.39 19.07 -11.07
C ASN A 230 31.70 20.47 -10.48
N LEU A 231 31.99 20.60 -9.19
CA LEU A 231 32.37 21.91 -8.61
C LEU A 231 33.76 21.97 -7.95
N LYS A 232 34.64 21.01 -8.24
CA LYS A 232 36.06 21.13 -7.88
C LYS A 232 36.96 20.55 -8.96
N HIS A 233 37.04 21.23 -10.10
CA HIS A 233 38.24 21.35 -10.94
C HIS A 233 37.94 22.31 -12.11
N SER A 234 37.91 23.60 -11.82
CA SER A 234 38.27 24.63 -12.79
C SER A 234 38.69 25.89 -12.03
N ASN A 235 40.00 26.16 -12.08
CA ASN A 235 40.76 27.34 -11.63
C ASN A 235 40.82 27.64 -10.14
#